data_AF-A0A151AHG5-F1
#
_entry.id   AF-A0A151AHG5-F1
#
_cell.length_a   1.000
_cell.length_b   1.000
_cell.length_c   1.000
_cell.angle_alpha   90.00
_cell.angle_beta   90.00
_cell.angle_gamma   90.00
#
_symmetry.space_group_name_H-M   'P 1'
#
loop_
_entity.id
_entity.type
_entity.pdbx_description
1 polymer ?
#
loop_
_entity_poly.entity_id
_entity_poly.type
_entity_poly.pdbx_seq_one_letter_code
_entity_poly.pdbx_strand_id
1 'polypeptide(L)' 'MGTRCTLCRHRFPDYTLQEWCECGWCMDENCKRNHEPFCPAHGEDRWIGTVEF' A
#
# COMPACT_ATOMS: atom_id res chain seq x y z
N MET A 1 -2.63 6.67 18.72
CA MET A 1 -1.95 6.86 17.41
C MET A 1 -2.79 6.15 16.37
N GLY A 2 -3.16 6.81 15.26
CA GLY A 2 -3.94 6.18 14.19
C GLY A 2 -3.03 5.93 13.00
N THR A 3 -3.00 4.70 12.48
CA THR A 3 -2.24 4.35 11.29
C THR A 3 -2.81 5.10 10.07
N ARG A 4 -1.99 5.35 9.06
CA ARG A 4 -2.40 6.00 7.81
C ARG A 4 -2.07 5.08 6.65
N CYS A 5 -2.90 5.09 5.61
CA CYS A 5 -2.59 4.42 4.35
C CYS A 5 -1.34 5.05 3.73
N THR A 6 -0.34 4.24 3.38
CA THR A 6 0.91 4.71 2.76
C THR A 6 0.65 5.40 1.41
N LEU A 7 -0.35 4.93 0.65
CA LEU A 7 -0.67 5.45 -0.68
C LEU A 7 -1.52 6.72 -0.63
N CYS A 8 -2.75 6.62 -0.15
CA CYS A 8 -3.70 7.74 -0.20
C CYS A 8 -3.59 8.70 0.99
N ARG A 9 -2.75 8.37 1.99
CA ARG A 9 -2.58 9.11 3.26
C ARG A 9 -3.84 9.26 4.10
N HIS A 10 -4.94 8.61 3.71
CA HIS A 10 -6.16 8.55 4.49
C HIS A 10 -5.86 7.94 5.86
N ARG A 11 -6.40 8.55 6.91
CA ARG A 11 -6.27 8.04 8.28
C ARG A 11 -7.37 7.01 8.49
N PHE A 12 -7.01 5.81 8.94
CA PHE A 12 -8.03 4.82 9.25
C PHE A 12 -8.85 5.27 10.46
N PRO A 13 -10.19 5.23 10.38
CA PRO A 13 -11.06 5.53 11.52
C PRO A 13 -10.92 4.48 12.64
N ASP A 14 -10.56 3.26 12.29
CA ASP A 14 -10.29 2.13 13.19
C ASP A 14 -9.25 1.16 12.57
N TYR A 15 -8.80 0.15 13.31
CA TYR A 15 -7.81 -0.82 12.83
C TYR A 15 -8.38 -1.90 11.90
N THR A 16 -9.69 -1.92 11.63
CA THR A 16 -10.32 -2.97 10.81
C THR A 16 -10.18 -2.73 9.31
N LEU A 17 -9.97 -1.47 8.91
CA LEU A 17 -9.71 -1.09 7.52
C LEU A 17 -8.22 -1.09 7.17
N GLN A 18 -7.36 -1.48 8.12
CA GLN A 18 -5.92 -1.53 7.94
C GLN A 18 -5.50 -2.91 7.41
N GLU A 19 -4.95 -2.91 6.21
CA GLU A 19 -4.35 -4.08 5.59
C GLU A 19 -2.83 -3.90 5.47
N TRP A 20 -2.09 -4.98 5.74
CA TRP A 20 -0.65 -5.02 5.52
C TRP A 20 -0.33 -5.79 4.24
N CYS A 21 0.57 -5.24 3.44
CA CYS A 21 1.20 -5.93 2.32
C CYS A 21 2.57 -6.46 2.75
N GLU A 22 3.03 -7.53 2.10
CA GLU A 22 4.34 -8.13 2.34
C GLU A 22 5.51 -7.19 2.03
N CYS A 23 5.28 -6.15 1.20
CA CYS A 23 6.24 -5.06 0.99
C CYS A 23 6.44 -4.15 2.21
N GLY A 24 5.67 -4.37 3.29
CA GLY A 24 5.72 -3.60 4.53
C GLY A 24 4.83 -2.35 4.54
N TRP A 25 4.04 -2.11 3.48
CA TRP A 25 3.12 -0.98 3.44
C TRP A 25 1.80 -1.31 4.13
N CYS A 26 1.32 -0.33 4.89
CA CYS A 26 0.00 -0.34 5.50
C CYS A 26 -0.96 0.44 4.60
N MET A 27 -2.06 -0.17 4.16
CA MET A 27 -2.99 0.41 3.19
C MET A 27 -4.43 0.09 3.55
N ASP A 28 -5.39 0.83 3.00
CA ASP A 28 -6.77 0.35 2.94
C ASP A 28 -6.92 -0.77 1.90
N GLU A 29 -8.00 -1.52 1.98
CA GLU A 29 -8.30 -2.62 1.05
C GLU A 29 -8.25 -2.19 -0.42
N ASN A 30 -8.81 -1.03 -0.75
CA ASN A 30 -8.82 -0.52 -2.13
C ASN A 30 -7.41 -0.16 -2.60
N CYS A 31 -6.65 0.56 -1.76
CA CYS A 31 -5.26 0.87 -2.05
C CYS A 31 -4.39 -0.38 -2.16
N LYS A 32 -4.61 -1.42 -1.34
CA LYS A 32 -3.89 -2.70 -1.44
C LYS A 32 -4.17 -3.40 -2.77
N ARG A 33 -5.44 -3.47 -3.21
CA ARG A 33 -5.80 -4.04 -4.52
C ARG A 33 -5.19 -3.26 -5.68
N ASN A 34 -5.22 -1.94 -5.62
CA ASN A 34 -4.61 -1.10 -6.66
C ASN A 34 -3.07 -1.16 -6.63
N HIS A 35 -2.48 -1.42 -5.47
CA HIS A 35 -1.05 -1.60 -5.28
C HIS A 35 -0.54 -2.94 -5.81
N GLU A 36 -1.35 -4.00 -5.75
CA GLU A 36 -0.93 -5.38 -6.04
C GLU A 36 -0.11 -5.53 -7.34
N PRO A 37 -0.52 -4.93 -8.49
CA PRO A 37 0.26 -5.02 -9.73
C PRO A 37 1.62 -4.31 -9.63
N PHE A 38 1.70 -3.21 -8.88
CA PHE A 38 2.90 -2.38 -8.73
C PHE A 38 3.67 -2.66 -7.43
N CYS A 39 3.32 -3.75 -6.73
CA CYS A 39 3.91 -4.07 -5.44
C CYS A 39 5.43 -4.28 -5.58
N PRO A 40 6.29 -3.56 -4.82
CA PRO A 40 7.73 -3.74 -4.91
C PRO A 40 8.21 -5.15 -4.57
N ALA A 41 7.46 -5.88 -3.73
CA ALA A 41 7.80 -7.24 -3.31
C ALA A 41 7.41 -8.30 -4.35
N HIS A 42 6.19 -8.25 -4.88
CA HIS A 42 5.60 -9.32 -5.69
C HIS A 42 4.78 -8.84 -6.89
N GLY A 43 4.74 -7.55 -7.17
CA GLY A 43 3.98 -6.97 -8.28
C GLY A 43 4.58 -7.34 -9.63
N GLU A 44 3.72 -7.65 -10.60
CA GLU A 44 4.12 -7.92 -11.99
C GLU A 44 4.81 -6.71 -12.62
N ASP A 45 4.33 -5.50 -12.27
CA ASP A 45 4.85 -4.21 -12.68
C ASP A 45 5.77 -3.57 -11.62
N ARG A 46 6.40 -4.37 -10.74
CA ARG A 46 7.33 -3.88 -9.70
C ARG A 46 8.45 -2.96 -10.20
N TRP A 47 8.73 -3.00 -11.51
CA TRP A 47 9.74 -2.17 -12.18
C TRP A 47 9.25 -0.78 -12.61
N ILE A 48 7.93 -0.55 -12.65
CA ILE A 48 7.36 0.76 -13.04
C ILE A 48 7.49 1.80 -11.92
N GLY A 49 7.68 1.36 -10.67
CA GLY A 49 7.91 2.23 -9.51
C GLY A 49 9.36 2.70 -9.31
N THR A 50 10.32 2.17 -10.08
CA THR A 50 11.77 2.42 -9.90
C THR A 50 12.31 3.48 -10.87
N VAL A 51 11.50 4.47 -11.24
CA VAL A 51 12.00 5.67 -11.95
C VAL A 51 12.54 6.68 -10.94
N GLU A 52 13.84 6.53 -10.71
CA GLU A 52 14.88 7.52 -10.39
C GLU A 52 14.48 8.84 -9.68
N PHE A 53 14.96 9.02 -8.44
CA PHE A 53 15.35 10.32 -7.87
C PHE A 53 16.62 10.17 -7.03
#